data_AF-A0A1H3TSK1-F1
#
_entry.id   AF-A0A1H3TSK1-F1
#
_cell.length_a   1.000
_cell.length_b   1.000
_cell.length_c   1.000
_cell.angle_alpha   90.00
_cell.angle_beta   90.00
_cell.angle_gamma   90.00
#
_symmetry.space_group_name_H-M   'P 1'
#
loop_
_entity.id
_entity.type
_entity.pdbx_description
1 polymer ?
#
loop_
_entity_poly.entity_id
_entity_poly.type
_entity_poly.pdbx_seq_one_letter_code
_entity_poly.pdbx_strand_id
1 'polypeptide(L)'
;MSGFEVQIGQLRNAAKAAGSAAEQARAVDPGTGLDAIATALPGGVAATRAPALASTFNERADGWAGEIDQWSASVASSANAYAENEDVAKRAFGG
;
A
#
# COMPACT_ATOMS: atom_id res chain seq x y z
N MET A 1 -16.35 28.37 -7.52
CA MET A 1 -15.42 27.28 -7.88
C MET A 1 -15.04 26.51 -6.61
N SER A 2 -15.80 25.47 -6.20
CA SER A 2 -15.55 24.84 -4.87
C SER A 2 -15.87 23.35 -4.74
N GLY A 3 -16.34 22.66 -5.79
CA GLY A 3 -16.69 21.23 -5.71
C GLY A 3 -15.53 20.30 -6.03
N PHE A 4 -14.87 20.52 -7.17
CA PHE A 4 -13.84 19.61 -7.66
C PHE A 4 -12.51 19.72 -6.91
N GLU A 5 -12.12 20.91 -6.46
CA GLU A 5 -10.91 21.11 -5.64
C GLU A 5 -11.00 20.35 -4.30
N VAL A 6 -12.20 20.26 -3.71
CA VAL A 6 -12.48 19.44 -2.52
C VAL A 6 -12.33 17.95 -2.84
N GLN A 7 -12.84 17.50 -3.99
CA GLN A 7 -12.74 16.09 -4.43
C GLN A 7 -11.29 15.70 -4.73
N ILE A 8 -10.51 16.58 -5.38
CA ILE A 8 -9.07 16.41 -5.60
C ILE A 8 -8.34 16.31 -4.25
N GLY A 9 -8.70 17.15 -3.28
CA GLY A 9 -8.16 17.07 -1.92
C GLY A 9 -8.47 15.73 -1.25
N GLN A 10 -9.68 15.21 -1.40
CA GLN A 10 -10.06 13.89 -0.89
C GLN A 10 -9.27 12.75 -1.53
N LEU A 11 -9.05 12.79 -2.85
CA LEU A 11 -8.21 11.81 -3.56
C LEU A 11 -6.76 11.83 -3.05
N ARG A 12 -6.18 13.02 -2.86
CA ARG A 12 -4.82 13.15 -2.30
C ARG A 12 -4.72 12.59 -0.89
N ASN A 13 -5.73 12.83 -0.05
CA ASN A 13 -5.78 12.27 1.30
C ASN A 13 -5.91 10.74 1.28
N ALA A 14 -6.73 10.19 0.38
CA ALA A 14 -6.89 8.76 0.20
C ALA A 14 -5.57 8.09 -0.24
N ALA A 15 -4.87 8.68 -1.22
CA ALA A 15 -3.54 8.22 -1.64
C ALA A 15 -2.53 8.25 -0.47
N LYS A 16 -2.52 9.32 0.32
CA LYS A 16 -1.63 9.40 1.49
C LYS A 16 -1.94 8.32 2.54
N ALA A 17 -3.22 8.08 2.82
CA ALA A 17 -3.63 7.03 3.75
C ALA A 17 -3.24 5.64 3.24
N ALA A 18 -3.37 5.40 1.93
CA ALA A 18 -2.90 4.19 1.27
C ALA A 18 -1.39 3.98 1.47
N GLY A 19 -0.58 4.98 1.13
CA GLY A 19 0.88 4.88 1.30
C GLY A 19 1.28 4.57 2.74
N SER A 20 0.61 5.19 3.72
CA SER A 20 0.86 4.87 5.13
C SER A 20 0.46 3.44 5.50
N ALA A 21 -0.64 2.92 4.95
CA ALA A 21 -1.03 1.53 5.17
C ALA A 21 -0.02 0.55 4.54
N ALA A 22 0.50 0.84 3.35
CA ALA A 22 1.55 0.06 2.72
C ALA A 22 2.87 0.06 3.53
N GLU A 23 3.27 1.22 4.07
CA GLU A 23 4.44 1.31 4.96
C GLU A 23 4.25 0.46 6.23
N GLN A 24 3.08 0.55 6.86
CA GLN A 24 2.77 -0.27 8.04
C GLN A 24 2.74 -1.76 7.71
N ALA A 25 2.18 -2.14 6.56
CA ALA A 25 2.14 -3.52 6.08
C ALA A 25 3.53 -4.17 6.00
N ARG A 26 4.51 -3.44 5.44
CA ARG A 26 5.91 -3.91 5.32
C ARG A 26 6.58 -4.11 6.66
N ALA A 27 6.18 -3.33 7.67
CA ALA A 27 6.78 -3.40 8.99
C ALA A 27 6.33 -4.63 9.80
N VAL A 28 5.26 -5.32 9.39
CA VAL A 28 4.62 -6.37 10.21
C VAL A 28 5.36 -7.72 10.18
N ASP A 29 6.32 -7.95 9.27
CA ASP A 29 7.14 -9.18 9.13
C ASP A 29 6.50 -10.43 9.78
N PRO A 30 5.34 -10.88 9.26
CA PRO A 30 4.49 -11.88 9.92
C PRO A 30 5.12 -13.28 10.00
N GLY A 31 6.21 -13.51 9.27
CA GLY A 31 7.04 -14.71 9.38
C GLY A 31 7.92 -14.72 10.62
N THR A 32 8.10 -13.57 11.29
CA THR A 32 8.91 -13.44 12.51
C THR A 32 8.45 -14.42 13.59
N GLY A 33 9.41 -15.16 14.14
CA GLY A 33 9.18 -16.11 15.23
C GLY A 33 8.75 -17.50 14.78
N LEU A 34 8.42 -17.72 13.50
CA LEU A 34 8.13 -19.06 13.00
C LEU A 34 9.36 -19.97 13.01
N ASP A 35 10.56 -19.41 12.90
CA ASP A 35 11.82 -20.17 13.04
C ASP A 35 11.99 -20.80 14.44
N ALA A 36 11.34 -20.23 15.46
CA ALA A 36 11.34 -20.81 16.81
C ALA A 36 10.66 -22.19 16.84
N ILE A 37 9.75 -22.48 15.90
CA ILE A 37 9.10 -23.79 15.75
C ILE A 37 10.15 -24.86 15.42
N ALA A 38 11.12 -24.54 14.56
CA ALA A 38 12.19 -25.48 14.21
C ALA A 38 13.07 -25.82 15.41
N THR A 39 13.27 -24.85 16.30
CA THR A 39 14.03 -25.04 17.55
C THR A 39 13.24 -25.82 18.60
N ALA A 40 11.93 -25.60 18.70
CA ALA A 40 11.08 -26.24 19.69
C ALA A 40 10.72 -27.70 19.35
N LEU A 41 10.66 -28.06 18.07
CA LEU A 41 10.24 -29.38 17.59
C LEU A 41 11.26 -30.00 16.62
N PRO A 42 12.53 -30.21 17.04
CA PRO A 42 13.57 -30.71 16.16
C PRO A 42 13.22 -32.09 15.59
N GLY A 43 13.39 -32.25 14.28
CA GLY A 43 13.06 -33.49 13.56
C GLY A 43 11.57 -33.69 13.26
N GLY A 44 10.69 -32.79 13.75
CA GLY A 44 9.26 -32.83 13.45
C GLY A 44 8.93 -32.30 12.05
N VAL A 45 7.83 -32.77 11.47
CA VAL A 45 7.30 -32.26 10.18
C VAL A 45 6.96 -30.76 10.27
N ALA A 46 6.62 -30.26 11.45
CA ALA A 46 6.39 -28.83 11.68
C ALA A 46 7.68 -28.02 11.49
N ALA A 47 8.81 -28.51 12.01
CA ALA A 47 10.10 -27.85 11.88
C ALA A 47 10.56 -27.74 10.42
N THR A 48 10.28 -28.75 9.59
CA THR A 48 10.66 -28.73 8.17
C THR A 48 9.79 -27.80 7.32
N ARG A 49 8.59 -27.45 7.79
CA ARG A 49 7.65 -26.57 7.07
C ARG A 49 7.67 -25.11 7.55
N ALA A 50 8.18 -24.85 8.75
CA ALA A 50 8.20 -23.52 9.35
C ALA A 50 8.89 -22.45 8.47
N PRO A 51 10.06 -22.71 7.82
CA PRO A 51 10.68 -21.71 6.95
C PRO A 51 9.84 -21.36 5.72
N ALA A 52 9.19 -22.36 5.11
CA ALA A 52 8.33 -22.13 3.96
C ALA A 52 7.09 -21.30 4.34
N LEU A 53 6.54 -21.52 5.54
CA LEU A 53 5.43 -20.74 6.07
C LEU A 53 5.85 -19.27 6.33
N ALA A 54 7.03 -19.07 6.92
CA ALA A 54 7.59 -17.72 7.14
C ALA A 54 7.76 -16.95 5.83
N SER A 55 8.38 -17.57 4.83
CA SER A 55 8.53 -16.98 3.49
C SER A 55 7.17 -16.60 2.90
N THR A 56 6.21 -17.53 2.95
CA THR A 56 4.86 -17.32 2.39
C THR A 56 4.15 -16.14 3.04
N PHE A 57 4.27 -15.99 4.36
CA PHE A 57 3.62 -14.89 5.09
C PHE A 57 4.29 -13.55 4.78
N ASN A 58 5.61 -13.51 4.69
CA ASN A 58 6.36 -12.30 4.37
C ASN A 58 6.09 -11.85 2.92
N GLU A 59 6.17 -12.78 1.97
CA GLU A 59 5.84 -12.50 0.56
C GLU A 59 4.41 -11.97 0.40
N ARG A 60 3.46 -12.50 1.18
CA ARG A 60 2.07 -12.03 1.14
C ARG A 60 1.91 -10.63 1.73
N ALA A 61 2.62 -10.31 2.81
CA ALA A 61 2.62 -8.96 3.38
C ALA A 61 3.24 -7.95 2.40
N ASP A 62 4.37 -8.30 1.78
CA ASP A 62 5.03 -7.47 0.78
C ASP A 62 4.17 -7.26 -0.47
N GLY A 63 3.51 -8.33 -0.96
CA GLY A 63 2.58 -8.25 -2.08
C GLY A 63 1.42 -7.30 -1.81
N TRP A 64 0.80 -7.43 -0.63
CA TRP A 64 -0.29 -6.53 -0.23
C TRP A 64 0.18 -5.07 -0.10
N ALA A 65 1.35 -4.84 0.49
CA ALA A 65 1.93 -3.50 0.56
C ALA A 65 2.19 -2.90 -0.84
N GLY A 66 2.70 -3.71 -1.77
CA GLY A 66 2.94 -3.32 -3.15
C GLY A 66 1.64 -2.93 -3.89
N GLU A 67 0.58 -3.71 -3.73
CA GLU A 67 -0.74 -3.42 -4.31
C GLU A 67 -1.30 -2.08 -3.79
N ILE A 68 -1.18 -1.82 -2.49
CA ILE A 68 -1.65 -0.57 -1.89
C ILE A 68 -0.82 0.62 -2.38
N ASP A 69 0.50 0.48 -2.51
CA ASP A 69 1.35 1.54 -3.07
C ASP A 69 1.01 1.86 -4.52
N GLN A 70 0.75 0.83 -5.33
CA GLN A 70 0.32 1.04 -6.71
C GLN A 70 -1.02 1.77 -6.78
N TRP A 71 -1.96 1.43 -5.90
CA TRP A 71 -3.24 2.14 -5.77
C TRP A 71 -3.02 3.60 -5.34
N SER A 72 -2.19 3.84 -4.32
CA SER A 72 -1.79 5.18 -3.85
C SER A 72 -1.27 6.05 -5.00
N ALA A 73 -0.30 5.54 -5.77
CA ALA A 73 0.29 6.23 -6.90
C ALA A 73 -0.74 6.54 -7.99
N SER A 74 -1.63 5.59 -8.29
CA SER A 74 -2.67 5.75 -9.31
C SER A 74 -3.69 6.83 -8.94
N VAL A 75 -4.10 6.87 -7.67
CA VAL A 75 -5.03 7.88 -7.15
C VAL A 75 -4.36 9.26 -7.13
N ALA A 76 -3.10 9.35 -6.68
CA ALA A 76 -2.35 10.60 -6.69
C ALA A 76 -2.16 11.16 -8.11
N SER A 77 -1.82 10.29 -9.07
CA SER A 77 -1.69 10.65 -10.49
C SER A 77 -3.02 11.17 -11.06
N SER A 78 -4.12 10.49 -10.75
CA SER A 78 -5.46 10.93 -11.17
C SER A 78 -5.81 12.31 -10.60
N ALA A 79 -5.53 12.53 -9.31
CA ALA A 79 -5.77 13.81 -8.64
C ALA A 79 -4.97 14.96 -9.29
N ASN A 80 -3.72 14.71 -9.69
CA ASN A 80 -2.90 15.70 -10.39
C ASN A 80 -3.43 16.00 -11.80
N ALA A 81 -3.82 14.98 -12.56
CA ALA A 81 -4.42 15.17 -13.87
C ALA A 81 -5.73 15.98 -13.81
N TYR A 82 -6.56 15.75 -12.78
CA TYR A 82 -7.77 16.56 -12.56
C TYR A 82 -7.42 18.03 -12.25
N ALA A 83 -6.43 18.27 -11.38
CA ALA A 83 -6.00 19.63 -11.05
C ALA A 83 -5.46 20.38 -12.28
N GLU A 84 -4.62 19.73 -13.09
CA GLU A 84 -4.06 20.32 -14.31
C GLU A 84 -5.16 20.68 -15.32
N ASN A 85 -6.13 19.78 -15.51
CA ASN A 85 -7.27 20.03 -16.39
C ASN A 85 -8.13 21.20 -15.91
N GLU A 86 -8.35 21.33 -14.60
CA GLU A 86 -9.04 22.48 -14.02
C GLU A 86 -8.29 23.79 -14.28
N ASP A 87 -6.98 23.81 -14.08
CA ASP A 87 -6.18 25.01 -14.30
C ASP A 87 -6.16 25.42 -15.78
N VAL A 88 -6.14 24.44 -16.69
CA VAL A 88 -6.29 24.70 -18.13
C VAL A 88 -7.68 25.25 -18.44
N ALA A 89 -8.74 24.68 -17.87
CA ALA A 89 -10.10 25.17 -18.09
C ALA A 89 -10.30 26.60 -17.55
N LYS A 90 -9.81 26.90 -16.34
CA LYS A 90 -9.83 28.26 -15.77
C LYS A 90 -9.09 29.26 -16.68
N ARG A 91 -7.94 28.88 -17.23
CA ARG A 91 -7.16 29.71 -18.17
C ARG A 91 -7.86 29.90 -19.51
N ALA A 92 -8.51 28.87 -20.04
CA ALA A 92 -9.13 28.89 -21.37
C ALA A 92 -10.46 29.63 -21.41
N PHE A 93 -11.26 29.55 -20.33
CA PHE A 93 -12.64 30.07 -20.32
C PHE A 93 -12.82 31.35 -19.51
N GLY A 94 -11.76 31.84 -18.84
CA GLY A 94 -11.81 33.05 -18.04
C GLY A 94 -12.60 32.83 -16.75
N GLY A 95 -11.90 32.88 -15.62
CA GLY A 95 -12.54 32.93 -14.29
C GLY A 95 -13.30 34.23 -14.07
#